data_AF-A0A6I3U9M4-F1
#
_entry.id   AF-A0A6I3U9M4-F1
#
_cell.length_a   1.000
_cell.length_b   1.000
_cell.length_c   1.000
_cell.angle_alpha   90.00
_cell.angle_beta   90.00
_cell.angle_gamma   90.00
#
_symmetry.space_group_name_H-M   'P 1'
#
loop_
_entity.id
_entity.type
_entity.pdbx_description
1 polymer ?
#
loop_
_entity_poly.entity_id
_entity_poly.type
_entity_poly.pdbx_seq_one_letter_code
_entity_poly.pdbx_strand_id
1 'polypeptide(L)'
;SLAVVAETQHLIRPEFGDDSQIDIQKGRHAVVEKVMGAQTYIPNTIQMAEDTSIQLITGPNMSGKSTYMRQLAITAVMAQLGSYVPAESAHLPIFDAIFTRIG
;
A
#
# COMPACT_ATOMS: atom_id res chain seq x y z
N SER A 1 -7.36 -0.51 -20.02
CA SER A 1 -6.13 0.06 -19.41
C SER A 1 -5.81 -0.62 -18.08
N LEU A 2 -6.64 -0.48 -17.03
CA LEU A 2 -6.38 -1.06 -15.70
C LEU A 2 -6.24 -2.60 -15.68
N ALA A 3 -7.06 -3.34 -16.42
CA ALA A 3 -6.95 -4.80 -16.50
C ALA A 3 -5.57 -5.28 -17.03
N VAL A 4 -5.01 -4.57 -18.02
CA VAL A 4 -3.68 -4.87 -18.57
C VAL A 4 -2.59 -4.60 -17.52
N VAL A 5 -2.73 -3.51 -16.78
CA VAL A 5 -1.81 -3.18 -15.67
C VAL A 5 -1.89 -4.23 -14.57
N ALA A 6 -3.09 -4.67 -14.20
CA ALA A 6 -3.28 -5.71 -13.19
C ALA A 6 -2.57 -7.01 -13.57
N GLU A 7 -2.76 -7.46 -14.82
CA GLU A 7 -2.15 -8.70 -15.33
C GLU A 7 -0.62 -8.59 -15.43
N THR A 8 -0.12 -7.53 -16.09
CA THR A 8 1.32 -7.35 -16.35
C THR A 8 2.15 -7.05 -15.11
N GLN A 9 1.50 -6.65 -14.01
CA GLN A 9 2.17 -6.28 -12.75
C GLN A 9 1.80 -7.21 -11.60
N HIS A 10 1.06 -8.29 -11.86
CA HIS A 10 0.61 -9.25 -10.84
C HIS A 10 -0.03 -8.56 -9.63
N LEU A 11 -1.00 -7.68 -9.92
CA LEU A 11 -1.79 -6.98 -8.91
C LEU A 11 -2.95 -7.87 -8.43
N ILE A 12 -3.41 -7.65 -7.21
CA ILE A 12 -4.53 -8.39 -6.60
C ILE A 12 -5.76 -7.50 -6.44
N ARG A 13 -6.95 -8.11 -6.39
CA ARG A 13 -8.19 -7.40 -6.11
C ARG A 13 -8.21 -7.04 -4.62
N PRO A 14 -8.30 -5.77 -4.24
CA PRO A 14 -8.46 -5.40 -2.83
C PRO A 14 -9.89 -5.71 -2.35
N GLU A 15 -10.01 -5.88 -1.03
CA GLU A 15 -11.27 -6.01 -0.31
C GLU A 15 -11.49 -4.78 0.57
N PHE A 16 -12.76 -4.40 0.73
CA PHE A 16 -13.15 -3.27 1.58
C PHE A 16 -14.02 -3.78 2.73
N GLY A 17 -13.74 -3.25 3.93
CA GLY A 17 -14.55 -3.48 5.13
C GLY A 17 -15.21 -2.19 5.62
N ASP A 18 -16.26 -2.34 6.44
CA ASP A 18 -16.91 -1.24 7.15
C ASP A 18 -16.19 -0.88 8.48
N ASP A 19 -15.19 -1.67 8.86
CA ASP A 19 -14.30 -1.42 9.99
C ASP A 19 -13.18 -0.42 9.65
N SER A 20 -12.31 -0.11 10.62
CA SER A 20 -11.12 0.72 10.42
C SER A 20 -9.84 -0.10 10.14
N GLN A 21 -9.96 -1.40 9.88
CA GLN A 21 -8.82 -2.31 9.76
C GLN A 21 -8.08 -2.12 8.43
N ILE A 22 -6.77 -1.92 8.53
CA ILE A 22 -5.85 -1.96 7.39
C ILE A 22 -5.03 -3.24 7.49
N ASP A 23 -5.13 -4.10 6.49
CA ASP A 23 -4.28 -5.29 6.39
C ASP A 23 -3.79 -5.48 4.95
N ILE A 24 -2.52 -5.16 4.70
CA ILE A 24 -1.86 -5.34 3.41
C ILE A 24 -0.73 -6.34 3.60
N GLN A 25 -0.81 -7.50 2.96
CA GLN A 25 0.23 -8.52 3.01
C GLN A 25 1.20 -8.38 1.84
N LYS A 26 2.51 -8.32 2.15
CA LYS A 26 3.60 -8.15 1.17
C LYS A 26 3.29 -7.08 0.12
N GLY A 27 2.83 -5.92 0.58
CA GLY A 27 2.56 -4.77 -0.27
C GLY A 27 3.85 -4.22 -0.89
N ARG A 28 3.74 -3.72 -2.12
CA ARG A 28 4.86 -3.16 -2.89
C ARG A 28 4.52 -1.74 -3.33
N HIS A 29 5.51 -0.85 -3.36
CA HIS A 29 5.27 0.52 -3.80
C HIS A 29 5.21 0.55 -5.34
N ALA A 30 4.02 0.83 -5.89
CA ALA A 30 3.71 0.73 -7.32
C ALA A 30 4.75 1.38 -8.28
N VAL A 31 5.27 2.55 -7.91
CA VAL A 31 6.32 3.23 -8.71
C VAL A 31 7.73 2.70 -8.43
N VAL A 32 8.12 2.55 -7.17
CA VAL A 32 9.50 2.18 -6.80
C VAL A 32 9.84 0.77 -7.25
N GLU A 33 8.91 -0.18 -7.15
CA GLU A 33 9.08 -1.55 -7.66
C GLU A 33 9.43 -1.55 -9.16
N LYS A 34 8.75 -0.72 -9.95
CA LYS A 34 8.99 -0.61 -11.39
C LYS A 34 10.36 -0.06 -11.73
N VAL A 35 10.86 0.89 -10.93
CA VAL A 35 12.16 1.52 -11.15
C VAL A 35 13.31 0.61 -10.69
N MET A 36 13.14 -0.09 -9.57
CA MET A 36 14.18 -0.98 -9.00
C MET A 36 14.21 -2.37 -9.63
N GLY A 37 13.12 -2.78 -10.29
CA GLY A 37 12.89 -4.15 -10.73
C GLY A 37 12.25 -5.01 -9.64
N ALA A 38 11.27 -5.82 -10.01
CA ALA A 38 10.45 -6.61 -9.09
C ALA A 38 11.26 -7.58 -8.20
N GLN A 39 12.42 -8.08 -8.68
CA GLN A 39 13.28 -8.97 -7.89
C GLN A 39 14.10 -8.27 -6.81
N THR A 40 14.22 -6.94 -6.88
CA THR A 40 15.06 -6.16 -5.95
C THR A 40 14.23 -5.50 -4.85
N TYR A 41 12.95 -5.24 -5.10
CA TYR A 41 12.08 -4.58 -4.12
C TYR A 41 11.70 -5.55 -3.01
N ILE A 42 11.87 -5.11 -1.75
CA ILE A 42 11.46 -5.89 -0.57
C ILE A 42 10.02 -5.49 -0.19
N PRO A 43 9.04 -6.40 -0.31
CA PRO A 43 7.66 -6.11 0.07
C PRO A 43 7.51 -5.87 1.57
N ASN A 44 6.54 -5.02 1.95
CA ASN A 44 6.23 -4.71 3.34
C ASN A 44 4.78 -5.07 3.67
N THR A 45 4.57 -5.74 4.80
CA THR A 45 3.24 -5.92 5.38
C THR A 45 2.86 -4.70 6.22
N ILE A 46 1.61 -4.26 6.11
CA ILE A 46 1.04 -3.12 6.85
C ILE A 46 -0.19 -3.62 7.58
N GLN A 47 -0.15 -3.58 8.92
CA GLN A 47 -1.25 -4.00 9.77
C GLN A 47 -1.60 -2.90 10.76
N MET A 48 -2.87 -2.49 10.74
CA MET A 48 -3.50 -1.63 11.73
C MET A 48 -4.83 -2.29 12.06
N ALA A 49 -4.89 -2.95 13.22
CA ALA A 49 -6.13 -3.48 13.74
C ALA A 49 -7.08 -2.34 14.12
N GLU A 50 -8.34 -2.67 14.37
CA GLU A 50 -9.39 -1.69 14.71
C GLU A 50 -9.02 -0.82 15.93
N ASP A 51 -8.27 -1.38 16.88
CA ASP A 51 -7.77 -0.70 18.09
C ASP A 51 -6.45 0.07 17.88
N THR A 52 -5.86 0.00 16.69
CA THR A 52 -4.54 0.53 16.37
C THR A 52 -4.65 1.66 15.34
N SER A 53 -4.86 2.89 15.81
CA SER A 53 -5.02 4.06 14.93
C SER A 53 -3.73 4.77 14.54
N ILE A 54 -2.59 4.44 15.17
CA ILE A 54 -1.30 5.12 14.96
C ILE A 54 -0.16 4.10 14.87
N GLN A 55 0.68 4.22 13.84
CA GLN A 55 1.96 3.52 13.74
C GLN A 55 3.12 4.48 13.99
N LEU A 56 4.00 4.14 14.94
CA LEU A 56 5.26 4.87 15.18
C LEU A 56 6.40 4.19 14.43
N ILE A 57 6.84 4.78 13.31
CA ILE A 57 7.88 4.23 12.44
C ILE A 57 9.21 4.97 12.69
N THR A 58 10.25 4.25 13.11
CA THR A 58 11.59 4.80 13.37
C THR A 58 12.65 4.12 12.50
N GLY A 59 13.85 4.72 12.41
CA GLY A 59 14.97 4.17 11.65
C GLY A 59 15.83 5.24 10.96
N PRO A 60 17.05 4.89 10.48
CA PRO A 60 17.99 5.85 9.91
C PRO A 60 17.48 6.47 8.60
N ASN A 61 18.04 7.60 8.18
CA ASN A 61 17.70 8.18 6.87
C ASN A 61 17.94 7.15 5.74
N MET A 62 17.11 7.20 4.70
CA MET A 62 17.12 6.27 3.56
C MET A 62 16.72 4.81 3.88
N SER A 63 16.23 4.51 5.09
CA SER A 63 15.76 3.16 5.46
C SER A 63 14.38 2.75 4.89
N GLY A 64 13.85 3.48 3.90
CA GLY A 64 12.56 3.16 3.28
C GLY A 64 11.29 3.61 4.02
N LYS A 65 11.39 4.31 5.16
CA LYS A 65 10.22 4.80 5.93
C LYS A 65 9.24 5.63 5.08
N SER A 66 9.75 6.58 4.31
CA SER A 66 8.91 7.41 3.43
C SER A 66 8.30 6.60 2.29
N THR A 67 9.00 5.57 1.80
CA THR A 67 8.48 4.63 0.80
C THR A 67 7.35 3.79 1.40
N TYR A 68 7.48 3.31 2.62
CA TYR A 68 6.44 2.57 3.34
C TYR A 68 5.16 3.40 3.51
N MET A 69 5.28 4.65 3.99
CA MET A 69 4.12 5.54 4.17
C MET A 69 3.44 5.87 2.84
N ARG A 70 4.22 6.16 1.79
CA ARG A 70 3.68 6.43 0.45
C ARG A 70 3.05 5.19 -0.18
N GLN A 71 3.58 4.00 0.08
CA GLN A 71 3.00 2.74 -0.38
C GLN A 71 1.57 2.60 0.13
N LEU A 72 1.31 2.78 1.43
CA LEU A 72 -0.04 2.72 2.00
C LEU A 72 -0.98 3.72 1.30
N ALA A 73 -0.56 4.99 1.20
CA ALA A 73 -1.36 6.03 0.60
C ALA A 73 -1.70 5.74 -0.88
N ILE A 74 -0.73 5.28 -1.67
CA ILE A 74 -0.94 4.93 -3.08
C ILE A 74 -1.84 3.70 -3.21
N THR A 75 -1.67 2.68 -2.36
CA THR A 75 -2.53 1.49 -2.35
C THR A 75 -3.99 1.87 -2.10
N ALA A 76 -4.25 2.75 -1.12
CA ALA A 76 -5.60 3.25 -0.83
C ALA A 76 -6.22 3.99 -2.04
N VAL A 77 -5.46 4.88 -2.68
CA VAL A 77 -5.90 5.59 -3.88
C VAL A 77 -6.20 4.61 -5.03
N MET A 78 -5.30 3.67 -5.31
CA MET A 78 -5.49 2.68 -6.37
C MET A 78 -6.74 1.84 -6.14
N ALA A 79 -6.93 1.35 -4.91
CA ALA A 79 -8.11 0.55 -4.54
C ALA A 79 -9.42 1.34 -4.74
N GLN A 80 -9.50 2.57 -4.23
CA GLN A 80 -10.70 3.41 -4.33
C GLN A 80 -10.97 3.95 -5.74
N LEU A 81 -9.98 3.95 -6.63
CA LEU A 81 -10.17 4.19 -8.07
C LEU A 81 -10.76 2.98 -8.80
N GLY A 82 -10.92 1.83 -8.13
CA GLY A 82 -11.34 0.57 -8.73
C GLY A 82 -10.21 -0.20 -9.42
N SER A 83 -8.94 0.10 -9.12
CA SER A 83 -7.79 -0.66 -9.60
C SER A 83 -7.47 -1.82 -8.66
N TYR A 84 -6.83 -2.85 -9.23
CA TYR A 84 -6.09 -3.85 -8.45
C TYR A 84 -4.85 -3.19 -7.83
N VAL A 85 -4.30 -3.78 -6.77
CA VAL A 85 -3.19 -3.22 -5.99
C VAL A 85 -1.97 -4.16 -5.90
N PRO A 86 -0.75 -3.64 -5.75
CA PRO A 86 0.48 -4.44 -5.68
C PRO A 86 0.69 -5.03 -4.29
N ALA A 87 0.08 -6.19 -4.02
CA ALA A 87 0.21 -6.92 -2.75
C ALA A 87 -0.05 -8.43 -2.98
N GLU A 88 0.11 -9.26 -1.95
CA GLU A 88 -0.42 -10.63 -1.94
C GLU A 88 -1.89 -10.66 -1.51
N SER A 89 -2.27 -9.81 -0.55
CA SER A 89 -3.66 -9.50 -0.19
C SER A 89 -3.76 -8.08 0.35
N ALA A 90 -4.95 -7.48 0.26
CA ALA A 90 -5.21 -6.14 0.78
C ALA A 90 -6.66 -6.01 1.25
N HIS A 91 -6.85 -5.72 2.52
CA HIS A 91 -8.09 -5.29 3.15
C HIS A 91 -7.92 -3.84 3.61
N LEU A 92 -8.86 -2.98 3.24
CA LEU A 92 -8.79 -1.55 3.51
C LEU A 92 -10.17 -1.01 3.95
N PRO A 93 -10.21 0.00 4.83
CA PRO A 93 -11.41 0.79 4.98
C PRO A 93 -11.58 1.72 3.76
N ILE A 94 -12.75 2.35 3.64
CA ILE A 94 -12.94 3.48 2.73
C ILE A 94 -12.41 4.75 3.41
N PHE A 95 -11.34 5.31 2.87
CA PHE A 95 -10.78 6.59 3.30
C PHE A 95 -11.57 7.75 2.67
N ASP A 96 -11.98 8.69 3.53
CA ASP A 96 -12.56 9.97 3.15
C ASP A 96 -11.50 10.97 2.66
N ALA A 97 -10.32 10.95 3.28
CA ALA A 97 -9.21 11.82 2.96
C ALA A 97 -7.84 11.18 3.29
N ILE A 98 -6.82 11.60 2.55
CA ILE A 98 -5.42 11.29 2.83
C ILE A 98 -4.67 12.58 3.07
N PHE A 99 -4.23 12.79 4.31
CA PHE A 99 -3.42 13.94 4.70
C PHE A 99 -1.95 13.53 4.77
N THR A 100 -1.07 14.37 4.21
CA THR A 100 0.37 14.14 4.31
C THR A 100 1.07 15.41 4.74
N ARG A 101 2.07 15.27 5.60
CA ARG A 101 3.06 16.31 5.91
C ARG A 101 4.42 15.66 5.89
N ILE A 102 5.08 15.73 4.74
CA ILE A 102 6.42 15.18 4.53
C ILE A 102 7.35 16.38 4.40
N GLY A 103 8.27 16.52 5.37
CA GLY A 103 9.40 17.44 5.29
C GLY A 103 10.60 16.82 4.60
#